data_AF-A0A2D4GPU1-F1
#
_entry.id   AF-A0A2D4GPU1-F1
#
_cell.length_a   1.000
_cell.length_b   1.000
_cell.length_c   1.000
_cell.angle_alpha   90.00
_cell.angle_beta   90.00
_cell.angle_gamma   90.00
#
_symmetry.space_group_name_H-M   'P 1'
#
loop_
_entity.id
_entity.type
_entity.pdbx_description
1 polymer ?
#
loop_
_entity_poly.entity_id
_entity_poly.type
_entity_poly.pdbx_seq_one_letter_code
_entity_poly.pdbx_strand_id
1 'polypeptide(L)'
;MEAMDGKEPIYHSPITKQEEMELNEIGFRFVRKCINAVETNGITTEGVYRTVGSNIQVQKLLNAFFDPKCPGDVDFQSNDWDIKTITSSLKFYLRNLSEPVMTYKLH
;
A
#
# COMPACT_ATOMS: atom_id res chain seq x y z
N MET A 1 16.30 -34.94 24.21
CA MET A 1 15.71 -34.41 22.98
C MET A 1 15.06 -33.10 23.36
N GLU A 2 15.80 -32.00 23.23
CA GLU A 2 15.37 -30.67 23.68
C GLU A 2 14.34 -30.13 22.68
N ALA A 3 13.13 -29.88 23.17
CA ALA A 3 12.07 -29.26 22.38
C ALA A 3 12.47 -27.79 22.16
N MET A 4 12.78 -27.44 20.90
CA MET A 4 12.94 -26.05 20.49
C MET A 4 11.59 -25.36 20.64
N ASP A 5 11.48 -24.49 21.66
CA ASP A 5 10.38 -23.55 21.83
C ASP A 5 10.39 -22.60 20.62
N GLY A 6 9.49 -22.87 19.66
CA GLY A 6 9.35 -22.10 18.44
C GLY A 6 8.78 -20.73 18.74
N LYS A 7 9.64 -19.78 19.11
CA LYS A 7 9.28 -18.37 19.09
C LYS A 7 9.00 -17.99 17.64
N GLU A 8 7.75 -17.62 17.38
CA GLU A 8 7.34 -17.06 16.10
C GLU A 8 8.31 -15.92 15.74
N PRO A 9 8.82 -15.86 14.49
CA PRO A 9 9.67 -14.77 14.08
C PRO A 9 8.90 -13.47 14.26
N ILE A 10 9.39 -12.60 15.15
CA ILE A 10 8.83 -11.28 15.31
C ILE A 10 9.15 -10.52 14.03
N TYR A 11 8.16 -10.41 13.15
CA TYR A 11 8.22 -9.50 12.02
C TYR A 11 8.19 -8.09 12.57
N HIS A 12 9.37 -7.56 12.91
CA HIS A 12 9.54 -6.12 13.03
C HIS A 12 9.23 -5.54 11.66
N SER A 13 7.96 -5.17 11.41
CA SER A 13 7.69 -4.15 10.39
C SER A 13 8.58 -2.99 10.80
N PRO A 14 9.52 -2.52 9.95
CA PRO A 14 10.20 -1.28 10.25
C PRO A 14 9.09 -0.24 10.34
N ILE A 15 8.79 0.13 11.58
CA ILE A 15 7.79 1.11 11.97
C ILE A 15 8.28 2.42 11.34
N THR A 16 7.87 2.67 10.09
CA THR A 16 7.37 4.01 9.77
C THR A 16 6.34 4.23 10.86
N LYS A 17 6.57 5.24 11.71
CA LYS A 17 5.54 5.75 12.62
C LYS A 17 4.22 5.65 11.86
N GLN A 18 3.27 4.85 12.38
CA GLN A 18 1.88 4.94 11.96
C GLN A 18 1.43 6.35 12.33
N GLU A 19 1.87 7.35 11.56
CA GLU A 19 1.05 8.49 11.29
C GLU A 19 -0.18 7.88 10.66
N GLU A 20 -1.21 7.75 11.50
CA GLU A 20 -2.54 7.30 11.18
C GLU A 20 -2.85 7.71 9.74
N MET A 21 -2.85 6.73 8.82
CA MET A 21 -3.20 7.06 7.44
C MET A 21 -4.65 7.50 7.47
N GLU A 22 -4.90 8.73 7.05
CA GLU A 22 -6.26 9.25 6.98
C GLU A 22 -6.75 9.20 5.54
N LEU A 23 -8.05 8.95 5.38
CA LEU A 23 -8.72 9.06 4.09
C LEU A 23 -9.10 10.53 3.83
N ASN A 24 -8.10 11.40 3.76
CA ASN A 24 -8.22 12.82 3.42
C ASN A 24 -8.11 13.04 1.90
N GLU A 25 -8.06 14.29 1.45
CA GLU A 25 -8.00 14.62 0.01
C GLU A 25 -6.83 13.96 -0.73
N ILE A 26 -5.65 13.92 -0.11
CA ILE A 26 -4.45 13.26 -0.65
C ILE A 26 -4.66 11.75 -0.68
N GLY A 27 -5.24 11.18 0.38
CA GLY A 27 -5.66 9.79 0.44
C GLY A 27 -6.60 9.37 -0.69
N PHE A 28 -7.65 10.15 -0.94
CA PHE A 28 -8.55 9.92 -2.07
C PHE A 28 -7.85 10.05 -3.42
N ARG A 29 -6.91 11.00 -3.56
CA ARG A 29 -6.10 11.13 -4.77
C ARG A 29 -5.22 9.89 -5.00
N PHE A 30 -4.62 9.33 -3.93
CA PHE A 30 -3.85 8.09 -3.99
C PHE A 30 -4.69 6.93 -4.50
N VAL A 31 -5.85 6.70 -3.86
CA VAL A 31 -6.76 5.61 -4.22
C VAL A 31 -7.20 5.71 -5.68
N ARG A 32 -7.62 6.91 -6.13
CA ARG A 32 -8.01 7.14 -7.54
C ARG A 32 -6.87 6.87 -8.52
N LYS A 33 -5.65 7.34 -8.23
CA LYS A 33 -4.49 7.08 -9.11
C LYS A 33 -4.15 5.60 -9.19
N CYS A 34 -4.18 4.88 -8.07
CA CYS A 34 -3.98 3.43 -8.04
C CYS A 34 -5.02 2.71 -8.91
N ILE A 35 -6.30 3.02 -8.74
CA ILE A 35 -7.39 2.40 -9.50
C ILE A 35 -7.24 2.69 -11.00
N ASN A 36 -7.06 3.96 -11.37
CA ASN A 36 -6.92 4.35 -12.77
C ASN A 36 -5.74 3.64 -13.45
N ALA A 37 -4.60 3.51 -12.76
CA ALA A 37 -3.43 2.81 -13.30
C ALA A 37 -3.69 1.32 -13.53
N VAL A 38 -4.42 0.67 -12.61
CA VAL A 38 -4.82 -0.73 -12.77
C VAL A 38 -5.84 -0.89 -13.90
N GLU A 39 -6.82 0.00 -14.02
CA GLU A 39 -7.81 -0.06 -15.10
C GLU A 39 -7.18 0.18 -16.48
N THR A 40 -6.19 1.07 -16.56
CA THR A 40 -5.55 1.43 -17.83
C THR A 40 -4.57 0.35 -18.31
N ASN A 41 -3.71 -0.15 -17.41
CA ASN A 41 -2.56 -1.00 -17.79
C ASN A 41 -2.56 -2.37 -17.10
N GLY A 42 -3.31 -2.53 -16.02
CA GLY A 42 -3.23 -3.69 -15.14
C GLY A 42 -4.32 -4.74 -15.35
N ILE A 43 -5.45 -4.40 -15.98
CA ILE A 43 -6.66 -5.25 -15.93
C ILE A 43 -6.47 -6.65 -16.53
N THR A 44 -5.58 -6.78 -17.52
CA THR A 44 -5.25 -8.06 -18.18
C THR A 44 -4.07 -8.79 -17.54
N THR A 45 -3.44 -8.21 -16.51
CA THR A 45 -2.31 -8.86 -15.83
C THR A 45 -2.81 -10.05 -15.01
N GLU A 46 -2.13 -11.18 -15.11
CA GLU A 46 -2.51 -12.36 -14.34
C GLU A 46 -2.26 -12.13 -12.84
N GLY A 47 -3.25 -12.45 -12.00
CA GLY A 47 -3.11 -12.38 -10.55
C GLY A 47 -3.04 -10.95 -10.00
N VAL A 48 -3.63 -9.96 -10.69
CA VAL A 48 -3.80 -8.60 -10.15
C VAL A 48 -4.46 -8.66 -8.78
N TYR A 49 -3.98 -7.85 -7.84
CA TYR A 49 -4.33 -7.87 -6.41
C TYR A 49 -3.96 -9.15 -5.63
N ARG A 50 -3.74 -10.30 -6.29
CA ARG A 50 -3.30 -11.55 -5.67
C ARG A 50 -1.78 -11.61 -5.51
N THR A 51 -1.04 -11.30 -6.57
CA THR A 51 0.43 -11.30 -6.59
C THR A 51 0.98 -10.12 -5.79
N VAL A 52 1.98 -10.38 -4.96
CA VAL A 52 2.55 -9.38 -4.05
C VAL A 52 3.70 -8.62 -4.72
N GLY A 53 3.63 -7.28 -4.71
CA GLY A 53 4.75 -6.41 -5.09
C GLY A 53 5.89 -6.36 -4.06
N SER A 54 7.08 -5.94 -4.51
CA SER A 54 8.25 -5.81 -3.63
C SER A 54 7.99 -4.80 -2.51
N ASN A 55 8.23 -5.18 -1.26
CA ASN A 55 7.98 -4.31 -0.11
C ASN A 55 8.78 -3.00 -0.19
N ILE A 56 10.03 -3.06 -0.66
CA ILE A 56 10.88 -1.87 -0.87
C ILE A 56 10.23 -0.91 -1.88
N GLN A 57 9.69 -1.43 -2.98
CA GLN A 57 9.02 -0.60 -3.99
C GLN A 57 7.70 -0.03 -3.47
N VAL A 58 6.96 -0.80 -2.67
CA VAL A 58 5.72 -0.36 -2.02
C VAL A 58 5.99 0.82 -1.09
N GLN A 59 6.99 0.71 -0.21
CA GLN A 59 7.38 1.80 0.70
C GLN A 59 7.91 3.00 -0.06
N LYS A 60 8.71 2.80 -1.12
CA LYS A 60 9.20 3.88 -1.98
C LYS A 60 8.05 4.66 -2.62
N LEU A 61 7.04 3.96 -3.16
CA LEU A 61 5.86 4.59 -3.75
C LEU A 61 5.05 5.38 -2.71
N LEU A 62 4.80 4.79 -1.54
CA LEU A 62 4.05 5.45 -0.47
C LEU A 62 4.77 6.71 0.03
N ASN A 63 6.07 6.61 0.32
CA ASN A 63 6.86 7.75 0.77
C ASN A 63 6.93 8.86 -0.27
N ALA A 64 7.08 8.52 -1.55
CA ALA A 64 7.09 9.51 -2.62
C ALA A 64 5.71 10.18 -2.79
N PHE A 65 4.63 9.40 -2.67
CA PHE A 65 3.28 9.94 -2.85
C PHE A 65 2.85 10.86 -1.70
N PHE A 66 3.19 10.49 -0.47
CA PHE A 66 2.81 11.23 0.73
C PHE A 66 3.90 12.18 1.23
N ASP A 67 4.93 12.48 0.41
CA ASP A 67 5.96 13.46 0.77
C ASP A 67 5.30 14.83 1.04
N PRO A 68 5.45 15.41 2.24
CA PRO A 68 4.86 16.70 2.58
C PRO A 68 5.30 17.86 1.67
N LYS A 69 6.45 17.74 0.98
CA LYS A 69 6.96 18.77 0.07
C LYS A 69 6.22 18.79 -1.26
N CYS A 70 5.73 17.65 -1.73
CA CYS A 70 5.09 17.49 -3.04
C CYS A 70 4.02 16.38 -3.03
N PRO A 71 2.96 16.50 -2.21
CA PRO A 71 2.01 15.42 -2.02
C PRO A 71 1.22 15.09 -3.30
N GLY A 72 1.17 13.81 -3.62
CA GLY A 72 0.48 13.21 -4.75
C GLY A 72 1.13 13.44 -6.12
N ASP A 73 2.34 14.01 -6.15
CA ASP A 73 3.13 14.26 -7.35
C ASP A 73 3.97 13.06 -7.80
N VAL A 74 3.30 11.91 -7.94
CA VAL A 74 3.91 10.69 -8.49
C VAL A 74 3.14 10.29 -9.73
N ASP A 75 3.84 10.07 -10.84
CA ASP A 75 3.24 9.48 -12.04
C ASP A 75 3.13 7.96 -11.90
N PHE A 76 1.91 7.43 -12.01
CA PHE A 76 1.62 6.00 -11.92
C PHE A 76 1.65 5.32 -13.30
N GLN A 77 1.76 6.11 -14.37
CA GLN A 77 1.90 5.62 -15.74
C GLN A 77 3.37 5.44 -16.12
N SER A 78 4.32 5.90 -15.29
CA SER A 78 5.74 5.66 -15.53
C SER A 78 6.08 4.17 -15.38
N ASN A 79 7.10 3.72 -16.10
CA ASN A 79 7.61 2.34 -16.01
C ASN A 79 8.35 2.06 -14.69
N ASP A 80 8.40 3.03 -13.76
CA ASP A 80 9.04 2.85 -12.45
C ASP A 80 8.21 1.98 -11.50
N TRP A 81 6.90 1.84 -11.78
CA TRP A 81 5.95 1.19 -10.89
C TRP A 81 5.23 0.02 -11.56
N ASP A 82 5.66 -1.20 -11.22
CA ASP A 82 4.92 -2.39 -11.63
C ASP A 82 3.48 -2.39 -11.06
N ILE A 83 2.52 -2.97 -11.80
CA ILE A 83 1.12 -3.13 -11.35
C ILE A 83 1.00 -3.84 -10.00
N LYS A 84 1.85 -4.84 -9.75
CA LYS A 84 1.90 -5.53 -8.44
C LYS A 84 2.34 -4.61 -7.30
N THR A 85 3.19 -3.62 -7.57
CA THR A 85 3.59 -2.59 -6.59
C THR A 85 2.42 -1.67 -6.32
N ILE A 86 1.76 -1.13 -7.36
CA ILE A 86 0.60 -0.24 -7.22
C ILE A 86 -0.52 -0.90 -6.41
N THR A 87 -0.88 -2.14 -6.78
CA THR A 87 -1.92 -2.91 -6.07
C THR A 87 -1.53 -3.26 -4.64
N SER A 88 -0.26 -3.61 -4.37
CA SER A 88 0.21 -3.81 -3.00
C SER A 88 0.21 -2.53 -2.18
N SER A 89 0.58 -1.38 -2.75
CA SER A 89 0.56 -0.09 -2.07
C SER A 89 -0.88 0.35 -1.76
N LEU A 90 -1.83 0.12 -2.68
CA LEU A 90 -3.25 0.38 -2.43
C LEU A 90 -3.77 -0.45 -1.25
N LYS A 91 -3.50 -1.76 -1.25
CA LYS A 91 -3.89 -2.66 -0.14
C LYS A 91 -3.23 -2.22 1.17
N PHE A 92 -1.95 -1.86 1.14
CA PHE A 92 -1.23 -1.39 2.32
C PHE A 92 -1.89 -0.13 2.87
N TYR A 93 -2.15 0.87 2.03
CA TYR A 93 -2.77 2.12 2.44
C TYR A 93 -4.13 1.89 3.11
N LEU A 94 -5.04 1.15 2.45
CA LEU A 94 -6.39 0.89 2.99
C LEU A 94 -6.39 0.10 4.30
N ARG A 95 -5.44 -0.83 4.47
CA ARG A 95 -5.31 -1.64 5.69
C ARG A 95 -4.77 -0.83 6.88
N ASN A 96 -4.01 0.23 6.62
CA ASN A 96 -3.37 1.06 7.64
C ASN A 96 -4.13 2.35 7.93
N LEU A 97 -5.34 2.51 7.39
CA LEU A 97 -6.21 3.64 7.77
C LEU A 97 -6.51 3.60 9.28
N SER A 98 -6.60 4.77 9.92
CA SER A 98 -6.99 4.88 11.34
C SER A 98 -8.37 4.28 11.61
N GLU A 99 -9.31 4.50 10.70
CA GLU A 99 -10.61 3.85 10.66
C GLU A 99 -10.72 3.00 9.38
N PRO A 100 -11.10 1.71 9.48
CA PRO A 100 -11.31 0.88 8.30
C PRO A 100 -12.40 1.46 7.43
N VAL A 101 -12.29 1.20 6.12
CA VAL A 101 -13.28 1.66 5.12
C VAL A 101 -14.71 1.27 5.51
N MET A 102 -14.87 0.05 6.04
CA MET A 102 -16.10 -0.39 6.69
C MET A 102 -15.96 -0.08 8.19
N THR A 103 -16.42 1.11 8.58
CA THR A 103 -16.21 1.70 9.91
C THR A 103 -16.54 0.73 11.05
N TYR A 104 -15.83 0.86 12.17
CA TYR A 104 -16.02 -0.02 13.34
C TYR A 104 -17.44 0.06 13.90
N LYS A 105 -18.15 1.18 13.71
CA LYS A 105 -19.51 1.37 14.22
C LYS A 105 -20.56 0.51 13.49
N LEU A 106 -20.24 0.03 12.29
CA LEU A 106 -21.17 -0.69 11.41
C LEU A 106 -20.82 -2.19 11.29
N HIS A 107 -19.90 -2.69 12.12
CA HIS A 107 -19.44 -4.08 12.15
C HIS A 107 -19.73 -4.71 13.52
#